data_AF-A0A2V9ZWL4-F1
#
_entry.id   AF-A0A2V9ZWL4-F1
#
_cell.length_a   1.000
_cell.length_b   1.000
_cell.length_c   1.000
_cell.angle_alpha   90.00
_cell.angle_beta   90.00
_cell.angle_gamma   90.00
#
_symmetry.space_group_name_H-M   'P 1'
#
loop_
_entity.id
_entity.type
_entity.pdbx_description
1 polymer ?
#
loop_
_entity_poly.entity_id
_entity_poly.type
_entity_poly.pdbx_seq_one_letter_code
_entity_poly.pdbx_strand_id
1 'polypeptide(L)'
;MRPNLGLAIVGGLVGTPAMSAAVYVLALLVGVRVEIVELLATMLGGWTLGMIVHILSGALLFPLAYAAFFYRRLPGSPPARGLAFGLVLWLTSQLAVMPMIGAGVLGSRMGGVKGAGASLVGHLIYGLLLGGLAGGGVEAASVHEMGTKQAA
;
A
#
# COMPACT_ATOMS: atom_id res chain seq x y z
N MET A 1 2.98 15.12 -15.28
CA MET A 1 1.69 14.57 -14.79
C MET A 1 1.57 14.80 -13.30
N ARG A 2 0.40 15.24 -12.82
CA ARG A 2 0.05 15.37 -11.40
C ARG A 2 -0.91 14.23 -11.03
N PRO A 3 -0.75 13.54 -9.90
CA PRO A 3 -1.68 12.51 -9.47
C PRO A 3 -3.03 13.12 -9.06
N ASN A 4 -4.11 12.36 -9.23
CA ASN A 4 -5.42 12.75 -8.70
C ASN A 4 -5.51 12.36 -7.21
N LEU A 5 -5.63 13.36 -6.33
CA LEU A 5 -5.66 13.15 -4.87
C LEU A 5 -6.90 12.36 -4.42
N GLY A 6 -8.07 12.65 -4.98
CA GLY A 6 -9.30 11.92 -4.65
C GLY A 6 -9.20 10.46 -5.04
N LEU A 7 -8.68 10.16 -6.23
CA LEU A 7 -8.46 8.79 -6.67
C LEU A 7 -7.32 8.08 -5.95
N ALA A 8 -6.33 8.83 -5.44
CA ALA A 8 -5.31 8.25 -4.55
C ALA A 8 -5.95 7.77 -3.24
N ILE A 9 -6.83 8.59 -2.62
CA ILE A 9 -7.56 8.19 -1.41
C ILE A 9 -8.45 6.98 -1.69
N VAL A 10 -9.18 6.97 -2.81
CA VAL A 10 -9.96 5.79 -3.23
C VAL A 10 -9.05 4.57 -3.42
N GLY A 11 -7.88 4.74 -4.02
CA GLY A 11 -6.87 3.70 -4.15
C GLY A 11 -6.39 3.15 -2.81
N GLY A 12 -6.20 4.00 -1.81
CA GLY A 12 -5.88 3.58 -0.44
C GLY A 12 -7.04 2.85 0.25
N LEU A 13 -8.25 3.39 0.14
CA LEU A 13 -9.47 2.82 0.72
C LEU A 13 -9.78 1.42 0.19
N VAL A 14 -9.58 1.18 -1.12
CA VAL A 14 -9.75 -0.14 -1.73
C VAL A 14 -8.51 -1.01 -1.51
N GLY A 15 -7.32 -0.41 -1.58
CA GLY A 15 -6.05 -1.12 -1.43
C GLY A 15 -5.86 -1.72 -0.05
N THR A 16 -6.26 -1.03 1.01
CA THR A 16 -6.10 -1.48 2.41
C THR A 16 -6.80 -2.82 2.70
N PRO A 17 -8.12 -2.98 2.45
CA PRO A 17 -8.78 -4.25 2.63
C PRO A 17 -8.28 -5.31 1.64
N ALA A 18 -8.01 -4.95 0.38
CA ALA A 18 -7.49 -5.90 -0.62
C ALA A 18 -6.13 -6.49 -0.21
N MET A 19 -5.20 -5.64 0.25
CA MET A 19 -3.94 -6.05 0.82
C MET A 19 -4.13 -6.91 2.06
N SER A 20 -4.97 -6.48 3.01
CA SER A 20 -5.19 -7.22 4.26
C SER A 20 -5.70 -8.64 3.98
N ALA A 21 -6.70 -8.76 3.08
CA ALA A 21 -7.23 -10.04 2.64
C ALA A 21 -6.14 -10.89 1.98
N ALA A 22 -5.35 -10.33 1.07
CA ALA A 22 -4.27 -11.05 0.39
C ALA A 22 -3.22 -11.55 1.39
N VAL A 23 -2.82 -10.73 2.37
CA VAL A 23 -1.86 -11.15 3.40
C VAL A 23 -2.42 -12.28 4.24
N TYR A 24 -3.67 -12.18 4.73
CA TYR A 24 -4.26 -13.25 5.54
C TYR A 24 -4.41 -14.56 4.77
N VAL A 25 -4.87 -14.50 3.51
CA VAL A 25 -5.01 -15.69 2.66
C VAL A 25 -3.65 -16.32 2.38
N LEU A 26 -2.65 -15.53 1.97
CA LEU A 26 -1.32 -16.05 1.66
C LEU A 26 -0.60 -16.57 2.90
N ALA A 27 -0.71 -15.88 4.03
CA ALA A 27 -0.16 -16.32 5.30
C ALA A 27 -0.75 -17.69 5.70
N LEU A 28 -2.07 -17.85 5.58
CA LEU A 28 -2.75 -19.12 5.82
C LEU A 28 -2.22 -20.24 4.91
N LEU A 29 -2.07 -19.97 3.61
CA LEU A 29 -1.56 -20.95 2.64
C LEU A 29 -0.12 -21.39 2.91
N VAL A 30 0.72 -20.49 3.45
CA VAL A 30 2.13 -20.81 3.79
C VAL A 30 2.32 -21.28 5.23
N GLY A 31 1.22 -21.45 5.98
CA GLY A 31 1.23 -21.95 7.36
C GLY A 31 1.77 -20.95 8.40
N VAL A 32 1.64 -19.66 8.14
CA VAL A 32 2.08 -18.59 9.03
C VAL A 32 0.87 -17.78 9.51
N ARG A 33 0.90 -17.34 10.77
CA ARG A 33 -0.09 -16.38 11.28
C ARG A 33 0.49 -14.98 11.24
N VAL A 34 -0.25 -14.05 10.64
CA VAL A 34 0.09 -12.63 10.59
C VAL A 34 -1.11 -11.90 11.16
N GLU A 35 -0.92 -11.14 12.23
CA GLU A 35 -1.99 -10.37 12.89
C GLU A 35 -1.66 -8.88 12.77
N ILE A 36 -2.06 -8.25 11.65
CA ILE A 36 -1.61 -6.90 11.28
C ILE A 36 -1.99 -5.87 12.35
N VAL A 37 -3.22 -5.97 12.86
CA VAL A 37 -3.77 -5.05 13.85
C VAL A 37 -3.13 -5.25 15.20
N GLU A 38 -2.91 -6.51 15.59
CA GLU A 38 -2.26 -6.84 16.87
C GLU A 38 -0.82 -6.32 16.89
N LEU A 39 -0.09 -6.45 15.77
CA LEU A 39 1.25 -5.89 15.63
C LEU A 39 1.25 -4.37 15.89
N LEU A 40 0.29 -3.63 15.34
CA LEU A 40 0.15 -2.20 15.62
C LEU A 40 -0.33 -1.93 17.05
N ALA A 41 -1.21 -2.77 17.58
CA ALA A 41 -1.72 -2.67 18.94
C ALA A 41 -0.59 -2.78 19.98
N THR A 42 0.39 -3.65 19.76
CA THR A 42 1.57 -3.78 20.66
C THR A 42 2.38 -2.48 20.75
N MET A 43 2.45 -1.71 19.67
CA MET A 43 3.14 -0.41 19.66
C MET A 43 2.31 0.69 20.32
N LEU A 44 0.99 0.62 20.14
CA LEU A 44 0.07 1.72 20.42
C LEU A 44 -0.70 1.53 21.74
N GLY A 45 -0.53 0.39 22.41
CA GLY A 45 -1.14 0.09 23.70
C GLY A 45 -2.60 -0.36 23.63
N GLY A 46 -3.10 -0.77 22.46
CA GLY A 46 -4.46 -1.30 22.35
C GLY A 46 -4.94 -1.55 20.93
N TRP A 47 -5.82 -2.56 20.79
CA TRP A 47 -6.38 -3.01 19.52
C TRP A 47 -7.12 -1.90 18.76
N THR A 48 -7.93 -1.09 19.45
CA THR A 48 -8.67 0.02 18.84
C THR A 48 -7.73 1.02 18.17
N LEU A 49 -6.62 1.38 18.84
CA LEU A 49 -5.66 2.32 18.27
C LEU A 49 -4.88 1.66 17.12
N GLY A 50 -4.57 0.37 17.22
CA GLY A 50 -4.03 -0.42 16.11
C GLY A 50 -4.93 -0.38 14.87
N MET A 51 -6.24 -0.56 15.03
CA MET A 51 -7.20 -0.46 13.93
C MET A 51 -7.27 0.95 13.33
N ILE A 52 -7.36 1.97 14.19
CA ILE A 52 -7.40 3.37 13.77
C ILE A 52 -6.17 3.68 12.90
N VAL A 53 -4.97 3.32 13.38
CA VAL A 53 -3.73 3.56 12.65
C VAL A 53 -3.65 2.72 11.37
N HIS A 54 -4.09 1.45 11.38
CA HIS A 54 -4.11 0.61 10.17
C HIS A 54 -4.95 1.27 9.05
N ILE A 55 -6.17 1.68 9.39
CA ILE A 55 -7.09 2.30 8.44
C ILE A 55 -6.61 3.68 8.02
N LEU A 56 -6.21 4.56 8.95
CA LEU A 56 -5.71 5.90 8.60
C LEU A 56 -4.44 5.83 7.75
N SER A 57 -3.55 4.89 8.05
CA SER A 57 -2.29 4.73 7.31
C SER A 57 -2.55 4.30 5.88
N GLY A 58 -3.36 3.25 5.71
CA GLY A 58 -3.66 2.69 4.39
C GLY A 58 -4.63 3.53 3.55
N ALA A 59 -5.59 4.22 4.17
CA ALA A 59 -6.58 5.01 3.44
C ALA A 59 -6.14 6.45 3.16
N LEU A 60 -5.28 7.04 4.01
CA LEU A 60 -4.99 8.46 3.96
C LEU A 60 -3.50 8.80 3.95
N LEU A 61 -2.73 8.38 4.96
CA LEU A 61 -1.33 8.79 5.09
C LEU A 61 -0.49 8.32 3.91
N PHE A 62 -0.51 7.02 3.60
CA PHE A 62 0.31 6.47 2.51
C PHE A 62 -0.16 6.92 1.11
N PRO A 63 -1.46 6.98 0.80
CA PRO A 63 -1.93 7.53 -0.48
C PRO A 63 -1.56 8.99 -0.70
N LEU A 64 -1.69 9.83 0.34
CA LEU A 64 -1.30 11.23 0.25
C LEU A 64 0.21 11.38 0.13
N ALA A 65 0.98 10.58 0.89
CA ALA A 65 2.44 10.56 0.77
C ALA A 65 2.88 10.14 -0.64
N TYR A 66 2.26 9.08 -1.19
CA TYR A 66 2.48 8.64 -2.55
C TYR A 66 2.24 9.78 -3.56
N ALA A 67 1.07 10.41 -3.49
CA ALA A 67 0.69 11.46 -4.42
C ALA A 67 1.56 12.73 -4.30
N ALA A 68 1.86 13.16 -3.08
CA ALA A 68 2.61 14.40 -2.83
C ALA A 68 4.12 14.25 -3.08
N PHE A 69 4.71 13.12 -2.67
CA PHE A 69 6.16 12.97 -2.63
C PHE A 69 6.69 11.94 -3.64
N PHE A 70 6.05 10.80 -3.81
CA PHE A 70 6.65 9.69 -4.58
C PHE A 70 6.24 9.67 -6.05
N TYR A 71 5.01 10.08 -6.39
CA TYR A 71 4.45 9.93 -7.73
C TYR A 71 5.31 10.56 -8.84
N ARG A 72 5.98 11.68 -8.54
CA ARG A 72 6.84 12.38 -9.52
C ARG A 72 8.28 11.89 -9.53
N ARG A 73 8.70 11.11 -8.53
CA ARG A 73 10.08 10.63 -8.34
C ARG A 73 10.24 9.19 -8.81
N LEU A 74 9.18 8.40 -8.77
CA LEU A 74 9.21 7.01 -9.19
C LEU A 74 9.10 6.90 -10.73
N PRO A 75 9.91 6.03 -11.36
CA PRO A 75 9.90 5.86 -12.81
C PRO A 75 8.70 5.03 -13.30
N GLY A 76 8.45 5.07 -14.60
CA GLY A 76 7.47 4.21 -15.28
C GLY A 76 6.05 4.75 -15.34
N SER A 77 5.13 3.87 -15.75
CA SER A 77 3.67 4.10 -15.82
C SER A 77 3.04 4.21 -14.43
N PRO A 78 1.82 4.76 -14.29
CA PRO A 78 1.22 4.90 -12.96
C PRO A 78 1.09 3.60 -12.15
N PRO A 79 0.71 2.44 -12.74
CA PRO A 79 0.76 1.16 -12.04
C PRO A 79 2.18 0.78 -11.59
N ALA A 80 3.20 1.01 -12.43
CA ALA A 80 4.59 0.71 -12.09
C ALA A 80 5.11 1.58 -10.93
N ARG A 81 4.74 2.85 -10.89
CA ARG A 81 5.02 3.75 -9.75
C ARG A 81 4.34 3.27 -8.47
N GLY A 82 3.10 2.81 -8.60
CA GLY A 82 2.35 2.20 -7.51
C GLY A 82 3.07 0.97 -6.93
N LEU A 83 3.48 0.04 -7.80
CA LEU A 83 4.26 -1.15 -7.42
C LEU A 83 5.58 -0.78 -6.72
N ALA A 84 6.32 0.20 -7.28
CA ALA A 84 7.57 0.67 -6.68
C ALA A 84 7.34 1.28 -5.29
N PHE A 85 6.25 2.04 -5.11
CA PHE A 85 5.88 2.57 -3.79
C PHE A 85 5.46 1.46 -2.82
N GLY A 86 4.70 0.47 -3.28
CA GLY A 86 4.37 -0.72 -2.49
C GLY A 86 5.61 -1.47 -2.01
N LEU A 87 6.61 -1.62 -2.87
CA LEU A 87 7.90 -2.20 -2.51
C LEU A 87 8.65 -1.37 -1.45
N VAL A 88 8.65 -0.03 -1.58
CA VAL A 88 9.24 0.87 -0.57
C VAL A 88 8.53 0.72 0.78
N LEU A 89 7.20 0.67 0.80
CA LEU A 89 6.43 0.41 2.02
C LEU A 89 6.77 -0.94 2.64
N TRP A 90 6.86 -1.99 1.82
CA TRP A 90 7.23 -3.32 2.29
C TRP A 90 8.64 -3.35 2.88
N LEU A 91 9.63 -2.78 2.18
CA LEU A 91 11.01 -2.69 2.69
C LEU A 91 11.05 -1.93 4.02
N THR A 92 10.35 -0.80 4.11
CA THR A 92 10.25 -0.02 5.35
C THR A 92 9.62 -0.84 6.48
N SER A 93 8.53 -1.56 6.17
CA SER A 93 7.87 -2.46 7.13
C SER A 93 8.83 -3.54 7.63
N GLN A 94 9.52 -4.24 6.73
CA GLN A 94 10.31 -5.41 7.09
C GLN A 94 11.70 -5.09 7.66
N LEU A 95 12.27 -3.93 7.31
CA LEU A 95 13.63 -3.54 7.70
C LEU A 95 13.67 -2.49 8.81
N ALA A 96 12.59 -1.73 9.01
CA ALA A 96 12.52 -0.73 10.09
C ALA A 96 11.43 -1.07 11.11
N VAL A 97 10.18 -1.30 10.67
CA VAL A 97 9.05 -1.49 11.60
C VAL A 97 9.15 -2.83 12.33
N MET A 98 9.38 -3.95 11.63
CA MET A 98 9.48 -5.28 12.25
C MET A 98 10.61 -5.35 13.31
N PRO A 99 11.84 -4.84 13.06
CA PRO A 99 12.85 -4.76 14.11
C PRO A 99 12.46 -3.87 15.30
N MET A 100 11.83 -2.72 15.04
CA MET A 100 11.42 -1.78 16.08
C MET A 100 10.40 -2.38 17.07
N ILE A 101 9.54 -3.29 16.59
CA ILE A 101 8.59 -4.02 17.44
C ILE A 101 9.13 -5.36 17.98
N GLY A 102 10.42 -5.62 17.82
CA GLY A 102 11.06 -6.83 18.34
C GLY A 102 10.88 -8.10 17.49
N ALA A 103 10.20 -8.04 16.35
CA ALA A 103 9.99 -9.18 15.45
C ALA A 103 11.25 -9.57 14.63
N GLY A 104 12.27 -8.71 14.64
CA GLY A 104 13.53 -8.86 13.89
C GLY A 104 13.39 -8.53 12.40
N VAL A 105 14.50 -8.57 11.68
CA VAL A 105 14.54 -8.29 10.23
C VAL A 105 13.71 -9.35 9.48
N LEU A 106 12.89 -8.91 8.52
CA LEU A 106 11.93 -9.76 7.79
C LEU A 106 10.98 -10.56 8.71
N GLY A 107 10.71 -10.04 9.92
CA GLY A 107 9.86 -10.74 10.88
C GLY A 107 10.40 -12.12 11.29
N SER A 108 11.74 -12.29 11.36
CA SER A 108 12.41 -13.56 11.70
C SER A 108 11.84 -14.30 12.93
N ARG A 109 11.23 -13.59 13.89
CA ARG A 109 10.61 -14.16 15.10
C ARG A 109 9.09 -14.33 15.00
N MET A 110 8.49 -13.91 13.88
CA MET A 110 7.04 -13.84 13.64
C MET A 110 6.67 -14.31 12.22
N GLY A 111 7.17 -15.49 11.82
CA GLY A 111 6.87 -16.10 10.52
C GLY A 111 7.97 -15.99 9.47
N GLY A 112 8.99 -15.17 9.73
CA GLY A 112 10.21 -15.07 8.92
C GLY A 112 9.95 -14.79 7.44
N VAL A 113 10.81 -15.33 6.57
CA VAL A 113 10.78 -15.09 5.12
C VAL A 113 9.42 -15.47 4.50
N LYS A 114 8.72 -16.48 5.04
CA LYS A 114 7.37 -16.85 4.57
C LYS A 114 6.34 -15.75 4.85
N GLY A 115 6.32 -15.24 6.09
CA GLY A 115 5.44 -14.11 6.46
C GLY A 115 5.79 -12.83 5.70
N ALA A 116 7.10 -12.55 5.55
CA ALA A 116 7.57 -11.42 4.76
C ALA A 116 7.18 -11.53 3.27
N GLY A 117 7.21 -12.74 2.69
CA GLY A 117 6.76 -13.00 1.33
C GLY A 117 5.25 -12.79 1.16
N ALA A 118 4.44 -13.29 2.10
CA ALA A 118 3.00 -13.04 2.10
C ALA A 118 2.69 -11.53 2.18
N SER A 119 3.40 -10.80 3.05
CA SER A 119 3.23 -9.35 3.17
C SER A 119 3.71 -8.59 1.94
N LEU A 120 4.73 -9.08 1.21
CA LEU A 120 5.21 -8.47 -0.02
C LEU A 120 4.10 -8.43 -1.08
N VAL A 121 3.44 -9.57 -1.30
CA VAL A 121 2.35 -9.64 -2.28
C VAL A 121 1.22 -8.68 -1.90
N GLY A 122 0.87 -8.60 -0.62
CA GLY A 122 -0.12 -7.63 -0.12
C GLY A 122 0.27 -6.17 -0.46
N HIS A 123 1.51 -5.77 -0.18
CA HIS A 123 1.98 -4.42 -0.48
C HIS A 123 2.04 -4.12 -1.99
N LEU A 124 2.37 -5.12 -2.81
CA LEU A 124 2.34 -4.96 -4.27
C LEU A 124 0.91 -4.78 -4.78
N ILE A 125 -0.06 -5.52 -4.25
CA ILE A 125 -1.49 -5.33 -4.57
C ILE A 125 -1.95 -3.92 -4.16
N TYR A 126 -1.61 -3.49 -2.95
CA TYR A 126 -1.90 -2.14 -2.47
C TYR A 126 -1.32 -1.08 -3.42
N GLY A 127 -0.01 -1.21 -3.74
CA GLY A 127 0.69 -0.30 -4.63
C GLY A 127 0.08 -0.26 -6.02
N LEU A 128 -0.25 -1.41 -6.60
CA LEU A 128 -0.86 -1.54 -7.91
C LEU A 128 -2.20 -0.78 -7.99
N LEU A 129 -3.08 -1.01 -7.02
CA LEU A 129 -4.39 -0.35 -6.94
C LEU A 129 -4.25 1.15 -6.75
N LEU A 130 -3.38 1.58 -5.84
CA LEU A 130 -3.10 2.99 -5.58
C LEU A 130 -2.56 3.70 -6.82
N GLY A 131 -1.52 3.16 -7.46
CA GLY A 131 -0.90 3.76 -8.63
C GLY A 131 -1.81 3.77 -9.85
N GLY A 132 -2.53 2.67 -10.08
CA GLY A 132 -3.50 2.54 -11.17
C GLY A 132 -4.64 3.54 -11.05
N LEU A 133 -5.25 3.69 -9.86
CA LEU A 133 -6.35 4.62 -9.65
C LEU A 133 -5.88 6.08 -9.64
N ALA A 134 -4.79 6.39 -8.93
CA ALA A 134 -4.28 7.76 -8.83
C ALA A 134 -3.79 8.34 -10.17
N GLY A 135 -3.30 7.49 -11.08
CA GLY A 135 -2.85 7.92 -12.41
C GLY A 135 -3.85 7.68 -13.55
N GLY A 136 -4.65 6.62 -13.49
CA GLY A 136 -5.60 6.27 -14.56
C GLY A 136 -6.73 7.28 -14.74
N GLY A 137 -7.18 7.93 -13.67
CA GLY A 137 -8.18 9.01 -13.81
C GLY A 137 -7.63 10.28 -14.49
N VAL A 138 -6.30 10.45 -14.53
CA VAL A 138 -5.67 11.54 -15.28
C VAL A 138 -5.61 11.18 -16.77
N GLU A 139 -5.33 9.92 -17.08
CA GLU A 139 -5.27 9.41 -18.45
C GLU A 139 -6.66 9.50 -19.12
N ALA A 140 -7.72 9.03 -18.43
CA ALA A 140 -9.09 9.12 -18.91
C ALA A 140 -9.58 10.57 -19.14
N ALA A 141 -9.25 11.50 -18.24
CA ALA A 141 -9.60 12.91 -18.38
C ALA A 141 -8.87 13.57 -19.57
N SER A 142 -7.59 13.24 -19.79
CA SER A 142 -6.79 13.80 -20.88
C SER A 142 -7.26 13.32 -22.28
N VAL A 143 -7.73 12.07 -22.38
CA VAL A 143 -8.29 11.52 -23.62
C VAL A 143 -9.61 12.21 -23.97
N HIS A 144 -10.45 12.50 -22.97
CA HIS A 144 -11.72 13.20 -23.19
C HIS A 144 -11.55 14.65 -23.68
N GLU A 145 -10.56 15.39 -23.15
CA GLU A 145 -10.27 16.77 -23.55
C GLU A 145 -9.70 16.86 -24.99
N MET A 146 -8.88 15.88 -25.40
CA MET A 146 -8.39 15.82 -26.79
C MET A 146 -9.52 15.53 -27.79
N GLY A 147 -10.44 14.62 -27.46
CA GLY A 147 -11.56 14.30 -28.33
C GLY A 147 -12.52 15.48 -28.56
N THR A 148 -12.73 16.30 -27.53
CA THR A 148 -13.57 17.52 -27.65
C THR A 148 -12.91 18.63 -28.47
N LYS A 149 -11.58 18.79 -28.39
CA LYS A 149 -10.84 19.78 -29.20
C LYS A 149 -10.68 19.40 -30.68
N GLN A 150 -10.80 18.12 -31.03
CA GLN A 150 -10.76 17.66 -32.42
C GLN A 150 -12.14 17.67 -33.10
N ALA A 151 -13.21 17.78 -32.31
CA ALA A 151 -14.60 17.84 -32.78
C ALA A 151 -15.14 19.28 -32.92
N ALA A 152 -14.32 20.28 -32.62
CA ALA A 152 -14.61 21.71 -32.71
C ALA A 152 -13.72 22.36 -33.78
#